data_AF-A0AAV5ZD40-F1
#
_entry.id   AF-A0AAV5ZD40-F1
#
_cell.length_a   1.000
_cell.length_b   1.000
_cell.length_c   1.000
_cell.angle_alpha   90.00
_cell.angle_beta   90.00
_cell.angle_gamma   90.00
#
_symmetry.space_group_name_H-M   'P 1'
#
loop_
_entity.id
_entity.type
_entity.pdbx_description
1 polymer ?
#
loop_
_entity_poly.entity_id
_entity_poly.type
_entity_poly.pdbx_seq_one_letter_code
_entity_poly.pdbx_strand_id
1 'polypeptide(L)'
;MTLAHGTNRLESARLVLRRVRPDDLPFFTRIHALPDVAQYLYPEGRPRSPEETATWLTYTLASYEKLALGYLAVVRKQDGALIGRCGLME
;
A
#
# COMPACT_ATOMS: atom_id res chain seq x y z
N MET A 1 -3.68 4.68 -14.07
CA MET A 1 -2.76 5.79 -13.72
C MET A 1 -2.50 5.76 -12.21
N THR A 2 -1.26 5.93 -11.72
CA THR A 2 -0.98 6.25 -10.30
C THR A 2 -0.85 7.77 -10.14
N LEU A 3 0.23 8.25 -9.52
CA LEU A 3 0.71 9.62 -9.59
C LEU A 3 1.17 9.97 -11.01
N ALA A 4 0.80 11.17 -11.49
CA ALA A 4 1.32 11.72 -12.74
C ALA A 4 2.85 11.87 -12.68
N HIS A 5 3.52 11.91 -13.84
CA HIS A 5 4.97 12.14 -13.90
C HIS A 5 5.35 13.44 -13.17
N GLY A 6 6.44 13.42 -12.39
CA GLY A 6 6.85 14.54 -11.54
C GLY A 6 6.04 14.75 -10.26
N THR A 7 4.96 13.98 -10.05
CA THR A 7 4.15 14.05 -8.82
C THR A 7 4.59 13.00 -7.81
N ASN A 8 5.07 13.44 -6.64
CA ASN A 8 5.55 12.55 -5.58
C ASN A 8 4.46 12.07 -4.62
N ARG A 9 3.33 12.79 -4.54
CA ARG A 9 2.19 12.47 -3.68
C ARG A 9 0.92 13.21 -4.13
N LEU A 10 -0.24 12.68 -3.74
CA LEU A 10 -1.53 13.38 -3.78
C LEU A 10 -1.94 13.74 -2.35
N GLU A 11 -2.74 14.79 -2.21
CA GLU A 11 -3.22 15.24 -0.91
C GLU A 11 -4.72 15.50 -0.93
N SER A 12 -5.38 15.23 0.19
CA SER A 12 -6.74 15.70 0.48
C SER A 12 -6.74 16.56 1.73
N ALA A 13 -7.94 16.95 2.20
CA ALA A 13 -8.09 17.64 3.48
C ALA A 13 -7.47 16.87 4.66
N ARG A 14 -7.46 15.53 4.61
CA ARG A 14 -7.05 14.69 5.75
C ARG A 14 -5.90 13.73 5.46
N LEU A 15 -5.58 13.47 4.19
CA LEU A 15 -4.69 12.38 3.79
C LEU A 15 -3.56 12.86 2.87
N VAL A 16 -2.44 12.17 2.96
CA VAL A 16 -1.37 12.17 1.96
C VAL A 16 -1.31 10.77 1.35
N LEU A 17 -1.39 10.68 0.03
CA LEU A 17 -1.23 9.45 -0.73
C LEU A 17 0.13 9.49 -1.43
N ARG A 18 1.03 8.57 -1.06
CA ARG A 18 2.39 8.51 -1.61
C ARG A 18 2.71 7.10 -2.08
N ARG A 19 3.76 6.94 -2.90
CA ARG A 19 4.28 5.61 -3.20
C ARG A 19 4.63 4.87 -1.89
N VAL A 20 4.37 3.58 -1.89
CA VAL A 20 4.82 2.65 -0.86
C VAL A 20 6.35 2.64 -0.87
N ARG A 21 6.95 2.52 0.31
CA ARG A 21 8.40 2.48 0.53
C ARG A 21 8.78 1.15 1.20
N PRO A 22 10.03 0.69 1.03
CA PRO A 22 10.54 -0.48 1.75
C PRO A 22 10.25 -0.45 3.26
N ASP A 23 10.44 0.73 3.88
CA ASP A 23 10.23 0.96 5.32
C ASP A 23 8.77 0.80 5.78
N ASP A 24 7.81 0.74 4.85
CA ASP A 24 6.41 0.47 5.18
C ASP A 24 6.14 -1.02 5.46
N LEU A 25 7.11 -1.92 5.17
CA LEU A 25 6.95 -3.36 5.34
C LEU A 25 6.43 -3.74 6.74
N PRO A 26 6.99 -3.23 7.86
CA PRO A 26 6.50 -3.61 9.19
C PRO A 26 5.03 -3.22 9.42
N PHE A 27 4.56 -2.12 8.83
CA PHE A 27 3.15 -1.75 8.89
C PHE A 27 2.29 -2.73 8.08
N PHE A 28 2.69 -3.01 6.83
CA PHE A 28 1.93 -3.90 5.96
C PHE A 28 1.90 -5.34 6.49
N THR A 29 2.99 -5.84 7.06
CA THR A 29 3.04 -7.15 7.70
C THR A 29 2.02 -7.24 8.83
N ARG A 30 1.88 -6.19 9.66
CA ARG A 30 0.87 -6.16 10.72
C ARG A 30 -0.55 -6.13 10.18
N ILE A 31 -0.87 -5.21 9.26
CA ILE A 31 -2.26 -5.04 8.81
C ILE A 31 -2.74 -6.20 7.92
N HIS A 32 -1.86 -6.80 7.11
CA HIS A 32 -2.21 -7.96 6.28
C HIS A 32 -2.38 -9.27 7.08
N ALA A 33 -1.85 -9.32 8.30
CA ALA A 33 -2.02 -10.43 9.22
C ALA A 33 -3.36 -10.39 9.99
N LEU A 34 -4.12 -9.30 9.89
CA LEU A 34 -5.40 -9.16 10.60
C LEU A 34 -6.52 -9.93 9.87
N PRO A 35 -7.25 -10.84 10.54
CA PRO A 35 -8.37 -11.57 9.94
C PRO A 35 -9.45 -10.65 9.38
N ASP A 36 -9.78 -9.56 10.09
CA ASP A 36 -10.83 -8.62 9.67
C ASP A 36 -10.47 -7.89 8.37
N VAL A 37 -9.18 -7.68 8.12
CA VAL A 37 -8.67 -7.14 6.86
C VAL A 37 -8.69 -8.21 5.77
N ALA A 38 -8.30 -9.43 6.11
CA ALA A 38 -8.09 -10.49 5.14
C ALA A 38 -9.37 -11.12 4.57
N GLN A 39 -10.42 -11.22 5.39
CA GLN A 39 -11.63 -12.01 5.13
C GLN A 39 -12.29 -11.81 3.75
N TYR A 40 -12.14 -10.61 3.15
CA TYR A 40 -12.69 -10.29 1.83
C TYR A 40 -11.64 -9.82 0.81
N LEU A 41 -10.35 -9.85 1.16
CA LEU A 41 -9.27 -9.26 0.36
C LEU A 41 -8.31 -10.29 -0.24
N TYR A 42 -8.10 -11.43 0.42
CA TYR A 42 -7.11 -12.43 0.02
C TYR A 42 -7.77 -13.77 -0.32
N PRO A 43 -7.08 -14.65 -1.08
CA PRO A 43 -7.58 -16.00 -1.35
C PRO A 43 -8.02 -16.69 -0.05
N GLU A 44 -9.17 -17.36 -0.09
CA GLU A 44 -9.76 -18.06 1.06
C GLU A 44 -10.06 -17.18 2.29
N GLY A 45 -9.99 -15.85 2.16
CA GLY A 45 -10.18 -14.91 3.27
C GLY A 45 -9.10 -14.98 4.34
N ARG A 46 -7.97 -15.66 4.09
CA ARG A 46 -6.93 -15.88 5.10
C ARG A 46 -5.95 -14.71 5.18
N PRO A 47 -5.43 -14.39 6.38
CA PRO A 47 -4.32 -13.45 6.52
C PRO A 47 -3.09 -13.86 5.72
N ARG A 48 -2.30 -12.87 5.30
CA ARG A 48 -1.00 -13.11 4.68
C ARG A 48 0.06 -13.40 5.73
N SER A 49 1.00 -14.27 5.38
CA SER A 49 2.25 -14.41 6.11
C SER A 49 3.16 -13.17 5.91
N PRO A 50 4.19 -12.98 6.75
CA PRO A 50 5.22 -11.98 6.54
C PRO A 50 5.91 -12.10 5.17
N GLU A 51 6.19 -13.32 4.72
CA GLU A 51 6.85 -13.61 3.44
C GLU A 51 5.95 -13.22 2.27
N GLU A 52 4.67 -13.59 2.32
CA GLU A 52 3.69 -13.20 1.30
C GLU A 52 3.52 -11.68 1.21
N THR A 53 3.62 -10.99 2.36
CA THR A 53 3.59 -9.53 2.40
C THR A 53 4.86 -8.91 1.82
N ALA A 54 6.03 -9.50 2.07
CA ALA A 54 7.28 -9.08 1.45
C ALA A 54 7.25 -9.27 -0.07
N THR A 55 6.71 -10.40 -0.57
CA THR A 55 6.50 -10.62 -2.00
C THR A 55 5.56 -9.58 -2.60
N TRP A 56 4.45 -9.27 -1.94
CA TRP A 56 3.53 -8.22 -2.37
C TRP A 56 4.20 -6.84 -2.44
N LEU A 57 5.05 -6.51 -1.46
CA LEU A 57 5.78 -5.25 -1.43
C LEU A 57 6.73 -5.15 -2.62
N THR A 58 7.52 -6.19 -2.87
CA THR A 58 8.44 -6.26 -4.03
C THR A 58 7.70 -6.08 -5.35
N TYR A 59 6.56 -6.75 -5.52
CA TYR A 59 5.72 -6.56 -6.72
C TYR A 59 5.20 -5.12 -6.84
N THR A 60 4.73 -4.53 -5.74
CA THR A 60 4.23 -3.15 -5.71
C THR A 60 5.32 -2.13 -6.06
N LEU A 61 6.54 -2.33 -5.58
CA LEU A 61 7.67 -1.47 -5.93
C LEU A 61 8.04 -1.61 -7.42
N ALA A 62 8.07 -2.85 -7.93
CA ALA A 62 8.37 -3.12 -9.33
C ALA A 62 7.29 -2.60 -10.30
N SER A 63 6.03 -2.50 -9.87
CA SER A 63 4.95 -1.99 -10.71
C SER A 63 5.08 -0.48 -10.99
N TYR A 64 5.69 0.27 -10.06
CA TYR A 64 5.96 1.69 -10.27
C TYR A 64 6.94 1.94 -11.42
N GLU A 65 7.99 1.12 -11.52
CA GLU A 65 9.00 1.22 -12.59
C GLU A 65 8.42 0.87 -13.96
N LYS A 66 7.57 -0.16 -14.01
CA LYS A 66 7.06 -0.70 -15.28
C LYS A 66 5.90 0.09 -15.86
N LEU A 67 4.96 0.53 -15.02
CA LEU A 67 3.67 1.04 -15.47
C LEU A 67 3.36 2.43 -14.92
N ALA A 68 4.15 2.94 -13.98
CA ALA A 68 3.72 4.03 -13.11
C ALA A 68 2.30 3.76 -12.55
N LEU A 69 2.06 2.52 -12.12
CA LEU A 69 0.83 2.04 -11.49
C LEU A 69 1.17 1.31 -10.19
N GLY A 70 0.20 1.23 -9.28
CA GLY A 70 0.35 0.50 -8.03
C GLY A 70 -0.34 1.18 -6.85
N TYR A 71 -0.49 0.41 -5.77
CA TYR A 71 -1.01 0.91 -4.51
C TYR A 71 -0.19 2.08 -4.00
N LEU A 72 -0.86 3.06 -3.39
CA LEU A 72 -0.28 4.15 -2.65
C LEU A 72 -0.49 3.91 -1.16
N ALA A 73 0.51 4.24 -0.37
CA ALA A 73 0.40 4.31 1.09
C ALA A 73 -0.46 5.52 1.48
N VAL A 74 -1.44 5.28 2.34
CA VAL A 74 -2.38 6.30 2.85
C VAL A 74 -1.88 6.77 4.21
N VAL A 75 -1.45 8.03 4.28
CA VAL A 75 -0.92 8.64 5.51
C VAL A 75 -1.93 9.67 6.03
N ARG A 76 -2.30 9.57 7.30
CA ARG A 76 -3.14 10.55 7.99
C ARG A 76 -2.32 11.80 8.30
N LYS A 77 -2.82 12.97 7.89
CA LYS A 77 -2.11 14.25 8.05
C LYS A 77 -1.91 14.67 9.50
N GLN A 78 -2.89 14.37 10.35
CA GLN A 78 -2.92 14.84 11.74
C GLN A 78 -1.71 14.38 12.56
N ASP A 79 -1.21 13.17 12.31
CA ASP A 79 -0.18 12.54 13.13
C ASP A 79 0.88 11.78 12.31
N GLY A 80 0.80 11.85 10.97
CA GLY A 80 1.73 11.16 10.08
C GLY A 80 1.58 9.64 10.08
N ALA A 81 0.52 9.10 10.69
CA ALA A 81 0.32 7.66 10.76
C ALA A 81 0.04 7.08 9.37
N LEU A 82 0.79 6.04 9.00
CA LEU A 82 0.40 5.16 7.90
C LEU A 82 -0.83 4.37 8.35
N ILE A 83 -1.94 4.49 7.61
CA ILE A 83 -3.24 3.92 7.99
C ILE A 83 -3.79 2.90 6.98
N GLY A 84 -3.08 2.66 5.88
CA GLY A 84 -3.48 1.66 4.90
C GLY A 84 -2.91 1.93 3.51
N ARG A 85 -3.60 1.38 2.52
CA ARG A 85 -3.26 1.54 1.10
C ARG A 85 -4.51 1.74 0.25
N CYS A 86 -4.38 2.49 -0.83
CA CYS A 86 -5.40 2.64 -1.87
C CYS A 86 -4.71 2.83 -3.22
N GLY A 87 -5.39 2.62 -4.33
CA GLY A 87 -4.80 2.95 -5.62
C GLY A 87 -5.47 2.21 -6.76
N LEU A 88 -4.98 2.49 -7.96
CA LEU A 88 -5.39 1.82 -9.17
C LEU A 88 -4.33 0.80 -9.55
N MET A 89 -4.78 -0.41 -9.82
CA MET A 89 -4.00 -1.48 -10.42
C MET A 89 -4.60 -1.80 -11.79
N GLU A 90 -3.78 -2.44 -12.63
CA GLU A 90 -4.24 -3.11 -13.85
C GLU A 90 -4.92 -4.43 -13.51
#